data_AF-A0AAW2VFB4-F1
#
_entry.id   AF-A0AAW2VFB4-F1
#
_cell.length_a   1.000
_cell.length_b   1.000
_cell.length_c   1.000
_cell.angle_alpha   90.00
_cell.angle_beta   90.00
_cell.angle_gamma   90.00
#
_symmetry.space_group_name_H-M   'P 1'
#
loop_
_entity.id
_entity.type
_entity.pdbx_description
1 polymer ?
#
loop_
_entity_poly.entity_id
_entity_poly.type
_entity_poly.pdbx_seq_one_letter_code
_entity_poly.pdbx_strand_id
1 'polypeptide(L)'
;MHIEKNVFDNILNTVTDIKGKTKDNMNARKDLKTIYNRPELEVNERRPNVMPKSRIYTNQEFRFHGMKNHDCHVFMQKLIPIAFGEMLPKSVWSALTEVSFLFQILCSTTLAVNKVQELEASVVTILCSLEKIFRHLSSTQWST
;
A
#
# COMPACT_ATOMS: atom_id res chain seq x y z
N MET A 1 13.88 -0.06 -12.95
CA MET A 1 13.80 1.41 -13.21
C MET A 1 13.67 2.16 -11.87
N HIS A 2 14.12 3.42 -11.73
CA HIS A 2 14.06 4.14 -10.43
C HIS A 2 12.64 4.28 -9.87
N ILE A 3 11.63 4.36 -10.75
CA ILE A 3 10.22 4.48 -10.37
C ILE A 3 9.74 3.24 -9.61
N GLU A 4 10.05 2.04 -10.08
CA GLU A 4 9.61 0.79 -9.44
C GLU A 4 10.21 0.64 -8.05
N LYS A 5 11.49 1.02 -7.88
CA LYS A 5 12.12 1.06 -6.56
C LYS A 5 11.38 2.02 -5.63
N ASN A 6 11.02 3.21 -6.10
CA ASN A 6 10.26 4.17 -5.31
C ASN A 6 8.88 3.63 -4.92
N VAL A 7 8.17 2.97 -5.85
CA VAL A 7 6.87 2.35 -5.56
C VAL A 7 7.02 1.24 -4.53
N PHE A 8 7.97 0.34 -4.71
CA PHE A 8 8.27 -0.75 -3.78
C PHE A 8 8.60 -0.23 -2.37
N ASP A 9 9.55 0.70 -2.28
CA ASP A 9 9.96 1.29 -1.01
C ASP A 9 8.76 1.99 -0.33
N ASN A 10 7.95 2.74 -1.08
CA ASN A 10 6.78 3.43 -0.52
C ASN A 10 5.72 2.45 0.00
N ILE A 11 5.39 1.41 -0.77
CA ILE A 11 4.38 0.41 -0.38
C ILE A 11 4.85 -0.32 0.88
N LEU A 12 6.08 -0.85 0.88
CA LEU A 12 6.58 -1.60 2.02
C LEU A 12 6.73 -0.72 3.25
N ASN A 13 7.36 0.45 3.15
CA ASN A 13 7.53 1.35 4.30
C ASN A 13 6.20 1.76 4.93
N THR A 14 5.12 1.84 4.13
CA THR A 14 3.77 2.18 4.62
C THR A 14 3.08 0.97 5.25
N VAL A 15 3.18 -0.22 4.64
CA VAL A 15 2.60 -1.46 5.19
C VAL A 15 3.29 -1.91 6.48
N THR A 16 4.57 -1.59 6.64
CA THR A 16 5.41 -2.05 7.77
C THR A 16 5.64 -0.99 8.85
N ASP A 17 4.95 0.15 8.78
CA ASP A 17 5.07 1.31 9.70
C ASP A 17 6.51 1.77 10.00
N ILE A 18 7.38 1.83 8.99
CA ILE A 18 8.75 2.26 9.27
C ILE A 18 8.75 3.76 9.55
N LYS A 19 8.95 4.10 10.83
CA LYS A 19 9.01 5.48 11.33
C LYS A 19 9.98 6.32 10.50
N GLY A 20 9.49 7.44 9.97
CA GLY A 20 10.27 8.39 9.18
C GLY A 20 10.46 8.02 7.70
N LYS A 21 9.98 6.85 7.25
CA LYS A 21 10.02 6.45 5.83
C LYS A 21 8.64 6.24 5.20
N THR A 22 7.59 6.14 6.01
CA THR A 22 6.21 6.06 5.54
C THR A 22 5.82 7.29 4.72
N LYS A 23 5.00 7.08 3.68
CA LYS A 23 4.37 8.16 2.91
C LYS A 23 3.07 8.66 3.54
N ASP A 24 2.61 8.03 4.62
CA ASP A 24 1.57 8.57 5.48
C ASP A 24 2.12 9.74 6.30
N ASN A 25 1.75 10.95 5.93
CA ASN A 25 2.21 12.18 6.57
C ASN A 25 1.05 13.17 6.75
N MET A 26 1.32 14.28 7.42
CA MET A 26 0.33 15.32 7.72
C MET A 26 -0.40 15.87 6.48
N ASN A 27 0.30 16.01 5.35
CA ASN A 27 -0.33 16.47 4.11
C ASN A 27 -1.22 15.38 3.54
N ALA A 28 -0.75 14.13 3.50
CA ALA A 28 -1.57 12.99 3.10
C ALA A 28 -2.85 12.88 3.96
N ARG A 29 -2.81 13.16 5.27
CA ARG A 29 -4.01 13.20 6.14
C ARG A 29 -4.96 14.36 5.84
N LYS A 30 -4.45 15.53 5.43
CA LYS A 30 -5.28 16.66 4.97
C LYS A 30 -5.93 16.38 3.61
N ASP A 31 -5.19 15.75 2.72
CA ASP A 31 -5.71 15.30 1.42
C ASP A 31 -6.79 14.25 1.64
N LEU A 32 -6.59 13.30 2.57
CA LEU A 32 -7.61 12.34 2.96
C LEU A 32 -8.89 13.00 3.44
N LYS A 33 -8.83 14.07 4.25
CA LYS A 33 -10.02 14.84 4.66
C LYS A 33 -10.78 15.46 3.48
N THR A 34 -10.03 15.92 2.48
CA THR A 34 -10.59 16.62 1.32
C THR A 34 -11.19 15.64 0.31
N ILE A 35 -10.53 14.49 0.10
CA ILE A 35 -10.91 13.49 -0.90
C ILE A 35 -11.91 12.48 -0.32
N TYR A 36 -11.84 12.21 0.99
CA TYR A 36 -12.66 11.20 1.67
C TYR A 36 -13.27 11.75 2.96
N ASN A 37 -14.55 11.45 3.21
CA ASN A 37 -15.21 11.81 4.47
C ASN A 37 -14.82 10.81 5.60
N ARG A 38 -13.67 11.03 6.25
CA ARG A 38 -13.02 10.11 7.23
C ARG A 38 -12.60 10.84 8.51
N PRO A 39 -13.54 11.24 9.39
CA PRO A 39 -13.26 12.04 10.58
C PRO A 39 -12.31 11.36 11.59
N GLU A 40 -12.21 10.03 11.59
CA GLU A 40 -11.37 9.24 12.49
C GLU A 40 -9.87 9.26 12.13
N LEU A 41 -9.55 9.59 10.87
CA LEU A 41 -8.18 9.73 10.39
C LEU A 41 -7.73 11.20 10.30
N GLU A 42 -8.62 12.13 10.60
CA GLU A 42 -8.35 13.57 10.62
C GLU A 42 -7.38 13.93 11.74
N VAL A 43 -6.44 14.81 11.41
CA VAL A 43 -5.55 15.39 12.41
C VAL A 43 -6.39 16.23 13.36
N ASN A 44 -6.28 15.93 14.66
CA ASN A 44 -6.95 16.72 15.69
C ASN A 44 -6.33 18.13 15.76
N GLU A 45 -7.14 19.16 15.51
CA GLU A 45 -6.70 20.56 15.57
C GLU A 45 -6.14 20.97 16.94
N ARG A 46 -6.59 20.31 18.01
CA ARG A 46 -6.08 20.53 19.39
C ARG A 46 -4.69 19.92 19.61
N ARG A 47 -4.29 18.96 18.77
CA ARG A 47 -2.98 18.27 18.81
C ARG A 47 -2.46 18.05 17.38
N PRO A 48 -2.05 19.12 16.67
CA PRO A 48 -1.70 19.03 15.26
C PRO A 48 -0.47 18.14 14.99
N ASN A 49 0.35 17.88 16.00
CA ASN A 49 1.56 17.05 15.86
C ASN A 49 1.32 15.56 16.16
N VAL A 50 0.08 15.14 16.43
CA VAL A 50 -0.25 13.75 16.73
C VAL A 50 -1.09 13.21 15.58
N MET A 51 -0.48 12.38 14.72
CA MET A 51 -1.21 11.64 13.70
C MET A 51 -2.01 10.51 14.34
N PRO A 52 -3.33 10.41 14.08
CA PRO A 52 -4.10 9.24 14.50
C PRO A 52 -3.53 8.02 13.80
N LYS A 53 -3.14 7.01 14.58
CA LYS A 53 -2.53 5.80 14.05
C LYS A 53 -3.52 5.10 13.11
N SER A 54 -3.11 4.85 11.87
CA SER A 54 -3.75 3.80 11.08
C SER A 54 -3.43 2.47 11.77
N ARG A 55 -4.32 1.49 11.67
CA ARG A 55 -4.10 0.17 12.26
C ARG A 55 -3.04 -0.53 11.41
N ILE A 56 -1.76 -0.30 11.67
CA ILE A 56 -0.71 -0.91 10.85
C ILE A 56 -0.61 -2.39 11.19
N TYR A 57 -0.54 -3.19 10.13
CA TYR A 57 -0.89 -4.62 10.11
C TYR A 57 0.26 -5.55 10.47
N THR A 58 1.39 -5.04 10.94
CA THR A 58 2.50 -5.91 11.34
C THR A 58 3.35 -5.22 12.41
N ASN A 59 3.56 -5.90 13.54
CA ASN A 59 4.64 -5.59 14.49
C ASN A 59 6.00 -6.13 13.99
N GLN A 60 6.08 -6.53 12.72
CA GLN A 60 7.29 -7.12 12.14
C GLN A 60 8.15 -6.01 11.52
N GLU A 61 9.37 -5.87 12.02
CA GLU A 61 10.34 -4.95 11.45
C GLU A 61 10.95 -5.52 10.18
N PHE A 62 10.25 -5.39 9.06
CA PHE A 62 10.79 -5.67 7.75
C PHE A 62 11.82 -4.62 7.35
N ARG A 63 13.09 -4.91 7.66
CA ARG A 63 14.20 -4.00 7.42
C ARG A 63 14.91 -4.31 6.11
N PHE A 64 14.36 -3.80 5.00
CA PHE A 64 14.99 -3.90 3.70
C PHE A 64 15.95 -2.73 3.45
N HIS A 65 17.26 -3.02 3.39
CA HIS A 65 18.30 -2.03 3.12
C HIS A 65 19.22 -2.51 2.00
N GLY A 66 19.84 -1.59 1.27
CA GLY A 66 20.89 -1.93 0.30
C GLY A 66 20.42 -2.67 -0.97
N MET A 67 19.11 -2.87 -1.16
CA MET A 67 18.59 -3.49 -2.38
C MET A 67 18.79 -2.59 -3.59
N LYS A 68 19.23 -3.20 -4.70
CA LYS A 68 19.34 -2.53 -5.98
C LYS A 68 17.97 -2.40 -6.65
N ASN A 69 17.86 -1.51 -7.62
CA ASN A 69 16.63 -1.35 -8.43
C ASN A 69 16.15 -2.69 -9.03
N HIS A 70 17.09 -3.53 -9.47
CA HIS A 70 16.78 -4.85 -10.02
C HIS A 70 16.11 -5.76 -8.98
N ASP A 71 16.61 -5.77 -7.75
CA ASP A 71 16.04 -6.60 -6.70
C ASP A 71 14.61 -6.15 -6.39
N CYS A 72 14.39 -4.84 -6.24
CA CYS A 72 13.04 -4.27 -6.05
C CYS A 72 12.09 -4.62 -7.21
N HIS A 73 12.58 -4.61 -8.45
CA HIS A 73 11.81 -4.99 -9.63
C HIS A 73 11.39 -6.47 -9.58
N VAL A 74 12.33 -7.37 -9.28
CA VAL A 74 12.04 -8.81 -9.12
C VAL A 74 11.06 -9.04 -7.96
N PHE A 75 11.19 -8.30 -6.86
CA PHE A 75 10.25 -8.37 -5.75
C PHE A 75 8.84 -7.97 -6.15
N MET A 76 8.70 -6.78 -6.75
CA MET A 76 7.41 -6.26 -7.22
C MET A 76 6.76 -7.22 -8.20
N GLN A 77 7.50 -7.82 -9.12
CA GLN A 77 6.90 -8.71 -10.10
C GLN A 77 6.62 -10.12 -9.58
N LYS A 78 7.49 -10.72 -8.75
CA LYS A 78 7.43 -12.18 -8.53
C LYS A 78 7.48 -12.59 -7.07
N LEU A 79 8.23 -11.87 -6.24
CA LEU A 79 8.48 -12.33 -4.88
C LEU A 79 7.44 -11.88 -3.88
N ILE A 80 6.74 -10.75 -4.10
CA ILE A 80 5.72 -10.28 -3.14
C ILE A 80 4.68 -11.36 -2.78
N PRO A 81 4.04 -12.06 -3.75
CA PRO A 81 3.01 -13.05 -3.43
C PRO A 81 3.56 -14.25 -2.64
N ILE A 82 4.82 -14.62 -2.90
CA ILE A 82 5.47 -15.79 -2.31
C ILE A 82 6.05 -15.45 -0.94
N ALA A 83 6.82 -14.36 -0.85
CA ALA A 83 7.57 -13.97 0.33
C ALA A 83 6.66 -13.52 1.48
N PHE A 84 5.54 -12.86 1.17
CA PHE A 84 4.66 -12.27 2.19
C PHE A 84 3.37 -13.06 2.45
N GLY A 85 3.16 -14.20 1.79
CA GLY A 85 1.94 -15.00 1.88
C GLY A 85 1.55 -15.42 3.29
N GLU A 86 2.53 -15.82 4.09
CA GLU A 86 2.32 -16.20 5.50
C GLU A 86 2.63 -15.08 6.48
N MET A 87 3.26 -14.00 6.01
CA MET A 87 3.78 -12.94 6.88
C MET A 87 2.81 -11.78 7.06
N LEU A 88 1.95 -11.53 6.09
CA LEU A 88 1.00 -10.42 6.11
C LEU A 88 -0.44 -10.91 6.27
N PRO A 89 -1.33 -10.13 6.90
CA PRO A 89 -2.75 -10.45 6.92
C PRO A 89 -3.30 -10.62 5.50
N LYS A 90 -4.19 -11.59 5.32
CA LYS A 90 -4.72 -11.97 3.99
C LYS A 90 -5.24 -10.79 3.18
N SER A 91 -5.88 -9.81 3.82
CA SER A 91 -6.34 -8.57 3.16
C SER A 91 -5.18 -7.79 2.54
N VAL A 92 -4.12 -7.55 3.32
CA VAL A 92 -2.91 -6.84 2.89
C VAL A 92 -2.19 -7.61 1.80
N TRP A 93 -1.94 -8.90 2.03
CA TRP A 93 -1.26 -9.77 1.08
C TRP A 93 -2.01 -9.84 -0.27
N SER A 94 -3.34 -9.93 -0.26
CA SER A 94 -4.15 -9.96 -1.48
C SER A 94 -3.93 -8.71 -2.34
N ALA A 95 -4.01 -7.52 -1.75
CA ALA A 95 -3.81 -6.29 -2.52
C ALA A 95 -2.36 -6.15 -3.01
N LEU A 96 -1.36 -6.53 -2.20
CA LEU A 96 0.03 -6.54 -2.64
C LEU A 96 0.26 -7.52 -3.79
N THR A 97 -0.44 -8.65 -3.78
CA THR A 97 -0.41 -9.63 -4.87
C THR A 97 -1.04 -9.08 -6.14
N GLU A 98 -2.16 -8.37 -6.06
CA GLU A 98 -2.75 -7.69 -7.22
C GLU A 98 -1.82 -6.62 -7.80
N VAL A 99 -1.16 -5.82 -6.94
CA VAL A 99 -0.09 -4.89 -7.37
C VAL A 99 1.03 -5.66 -8.07
N SER A 100 1.42 -6.82 -7.56
CA SER A 100 2.47 -7.64 -8.17
C SER A 100 2.09 -8.09 -9.60
N PHE A 101 0.86 -8.56 -9.79
CA PHE A 101 0.35 -8.92 -11.11
C PHE A 101 0.28 -7.72 -12.07
N LEU A 102 -0.13 -6.55 -11.60
CA LEU A 102 -0.10 -5.31 -12.38
C LEU A 102 1.31 -5.01 -12.92
N PHE A 103 2.34 -5.11 -12.07
CA PHE A 103 3.73 -4.87 -12.47
C PHE A 103 4.30 -5.97 -13.37
N GLN A 104 3.84 -7.22 -13.26
CA GLN A 104 4.21 -8.27 -14.21
C GLN A 104 3.73 -7.94 -15.64
N ILE A 105 2.50 -7.42 -15.76
CA ILE A 105 1.92 -7.07 -17.06
C ILE A 105 2.58 -5.81 -17.62
N LEU A 106 2.69 -4.75 -16.81
CA LEU A 106 3.27 -3.47 -17.22
C LEU A 106 4.70 -3.59 -17.72
N CYS A 107 5.49 -4.47 -17.11
CA CYS A 107 6.91 -4.64 -17.40
C CYS A 107 7.19 -5.86 -18.29
N SER A 108 6.16 -6.41 -18.94
CA SER A 108 6.32 -7.46 -19.94
C SER A 108 7.06 -6.92 -21.18
N THR A 109 7.76 -7.80 -21.91
CA THR A 109 8.47 -7.43 -23.14
C THR A 109 7.54 -7.07 -24.30
N THR A 110 6.25 -7.42 -24.20
CA THR A 110 5.25 -7.17 -25.22
C THR A 110 3.91 -6.94 -24.56
N LEU A 111 3.36 -5.72 -24.75
CA LEU A 111 2.10 -5.31 -24.14
C LEU A 111 1.05 -5.14 -25.24
N ALA A 112 0.07 -6.05 -25.26
CA ALA A 112 -1.03 -6.02 -26.22
C ALA A 112 -2.12 -5.03 -25.80
N VAL A 113 -2.78 -4.37 -26.76
CA VAL A 113 -3.76 -3.30 -26.50
C VAL A 113 -4.93 -3.78 -25.64
N ASN A 114 -5.41 -5.01 -25.86
CA ASN A 114 -6.44 -5.63 -25.03
C ASN A 114 -5.99 -5.79 -23.57
N LYS A 115 -4.72 -6.11 -23.34
CA LYS A 115 -4.15 -6.21 -21.99
C LYS A 115 -4.05 -4.86 -21.32
N VAL A 116 -3.82 -3.78 -22.05
CA VAL A 116 -3.84 -2.41 -21.50
C VAL A 116 -5.25 -2.05 -21.02
N GLN A 117 -6.29 -2.39 -21.77
CA GLN A 117 -7.68 -2.13 -21.36
C GLN A 117 -8.07 -2.93 -20.11
N GLU A 118 -7.68 -4.21 -20.04
CA GLU A 118 -7.85 -5.03 -18.84
C GLU A 118 -7.08 -4.44 -17.64
N LEU A 119 -5.92 -3.85 -17.90
CA LEU A 119 -5.08 -3.24 -16.89
C LEU A 119 -5.71 -1.98 -16.30
N GLU A 120 -6.33 -1.15 -17.12
CA GLU A 120 -7.02 0.07 -16.67
C GLU A 120 -8.11 -0.27 -15.63
N ALA A 121 -8.92 -1.29 -15.91
CA ALA A 121 -9.92 -1.79 -14.97
C ALA A 121 -9.30 -2.40 -13.70
N SER A 122 -8.17 -3.12 -13.86
CA SER A 122 -7.45 -3.73 -12.74
C SER A 122 -6.85 -2.69 -11.80
N VAL A 123 -6.31 -1.58 -12.34
CA VAL A 123 -5.74 -0.47 -11.53
C VAL A 123 -6.79 0.13 -10.61
N VAL A 124 -8.01 0.37 -11.10
CA VAL A 124 -9.11 0.89 -10.27
C VAL A 124 -9.43 -0.06 -9.11
N THR A 125 -9.48 -1.36 -9.40
CA THR A 125 -9.74 -2.40 -8.39
C THR A 125 -8.63 -2.46 -7.35
N ILE A 126 -7.37 -2.44 -7.78
CA ILE A 126 -6.19 -2.43 -6.90
C ILE A 126 -6.19 -1.21 -5.99
N LEU A 127 -6.46 -0.02 -6.53
CA LEU A 127 -6.55 1.20 -5.73
C LEU A 127 -7.65 1.09 -4.68
N CYS A 128 -8.83 0.57 -5.04
CA CYS A 128 -9.91 0.30 -4.09
C CYS A 128 -9.51 -0.74 -3.02
N SER A 129 -8.78 -1.79 -3.38
CA SER A 129 -8.27 -2.81 -2.44
C SER A 129 -7.25 -2.21 -1.45
N LEU A 130 -6.30 -1.42 -1.96
CA LEU A 130 -5.33 -0.70 -1.15
C LEU A 130 -6.03 0.31 -0.23
N GLU A 131 -6.99 1.07 -0.76
CA GLU A 131 -7.83 1.96 0.05
C GLU A 131 -8.56 1.22 1.16
N LYS A 132 -9.09 0.02 0.93
CA LYS A 132 -9.75 -0.78 1.97
C LYS A 132 -8.79 -1.25 3.06
N ILE A 133 -7.54 -1.53 2.73
CA ILE A 133 -6.51 -1.88 3.72
C ILE A 133 -6.14 -0.66 4.56
N PHE A 134 -5.92 0.48 3.90
CA PHE A 134 -5.60 1.74 4.58
C PHE A 134 -6.83 2.39 5.24
N ARG A 135 -8.04 1.92 4.92
CA ARG A 135 -9.29 2.26 5.59
C ARG A 135 -9.38 1.47 6.90
N HIS A 136 -9.53 2.18 8.01
CA HIS A 136 -9.99 1.58 9.26
C HIS A 136 -11.33 0.88 9.00
N LEU A 137 -11.38 -0.43 9.18
CA LEU A 137 -12.66 -1.12 9.41
C LEU A 137 -13.19 -0.63 10.76
N SER A 138 -14.08 0.36 10.74
CA SER A 138 -15.07 0.49 11.79
C SER A 138 -16.07 -0.65 11.64
N SER A 139 -15.89 -1.70 12.43
CA SER A 139 -17.03 -2.54 12.82
C SER A 139 -16.82 -2.99 14.26
N THR A 140 -17.87 -2.75 15.06
CA THR A 140 -18.13 -3.22 16.43
C THR A 140 -17.33 -2.59 17.58
N GLN A 141 -17.79 -1.42 18.03
CA GLN A 141 -18.40 -1.33 19.37
C GLN A 141 -19.74 -0.60 19.25
N TRP A 142 -20.73 -1.31 18.70
CA TRP A 142 -22.10 -1.20 19.15
C TRP A 142 -22.44 -2.54 19.77
N SER A 143 -22.38 -2.59 21.09
CA SER A 143 -23.07 -3.58 21.89
C SER A 143 -23.38 -2.87 23.21
N THR A 144 -24.63 -2.42 23.29
CA THR A 144 -25.44 -2.02 24.47
C THR A 144 -24.73 -1.42 25.66
#